data_AF-A0A090VQK7-F1
#
_entry.id   AF-A0A090VQK7-F1
#
_cell.length_a   1.000
_cell.length_b   1.000
_cell.length_c   1.000
_cell.angle_alpha   90.00
_cell.angle_beta   90.00
_cell.angle_gamma   90.00
#
_symmetry.space_group_name_H-M   'P 1'
#
loop_
_entity.id
_entity.type
_entity.pdbx_description
1 polymer ?
#
loop_
_entity_poly.entity_id
_entity_poly.type
_entity_poly.pdbx_seq_one_letter_code
_entity_poly.pdbx_strand_id
1 'polypeptide(L)'
;MGKNSIAVELASGWHSGRVSRRTALYDNFSSPKILCQLEVVLKDGSKQTIISDESWKGTTNGPIRLASVYDGEVYDANLEIPNWTKNDFDDTSWVPVETEDITNSVTLEPKRHNTVKPKMMLEDAEIVSVNNNIAIFNLKQNMVGVPKLNVPMKKGDTLKIRFSEMLLSDGTFYTTNYRSAKSTDYYIAAKDGL
;
A
#
# COMPACT_ATOMS: atom_id res chain seq x y z
N MET A 1 -19.85 -26.28 10.41
CA MET A 1 -18.78 -25.27 10.26
C MET A 1 -18.91 -24.66 8.88
N GLY A 2 -18.68 -23.35 8.75
CA GLY A 2 -18.75 -22.65 7.46
C GLY A 2 -17.38 -22.57 6.78
N LYS A 3 -17.38 -22.29 5.48
CA LYS A 3 -16.17 -21.93 4.73
C LYS A 3 -15.73 -20.53 5.17
N ASN A 4 -14.42 -20.33 5.35
CA ASN A 4 -13.83 -19.04 5.71
C ASN A 4 -12.52 -18.87 4.94
N SER A 5 -12.18 -17.62 4.61
CA SER A 5 -10.91 -17.24 3.98
C SER A 5 -10.18 -16.22 4.83
N ILE A 6 -8.87 -16.38 4.93
CA ILE A 6 -7.95 -15.35 5.44
C ILE A 6 -7.11 -14.91 4.24
N ALA A 7 -6.95 -13.61 4.09
CA ALA A 7 -6.28 -13.00 2.96
C ALA A 7 -5.43 -11.83 3.46
N VAL A 8 -4.23 -11.67 2.90
CA VAL A 8 -3.27 -10.62 3.30
C VAL A 8 -2.69 -9.98 2.06
N GLU A 9 -2.75 -8.65 1.99
CA GLU A 9 -1.96 -7.85 1.05
C GLU A 9 -0.69 -7.39 1.76
N LEU A 10 0.45 -7.52 1.10
CA LEU A 10 1.76 -7.32 1.71
C LEU A 10 2.63 -6.41 0.86
N ALA A 11 3.12 -5.35 1.49
CA ALA A 11 4.04 -4.38 0.88
C ALA A 11 5.39 -4.35 1.61
N SER A 12 6.40 -3.80 0.95
CA SER A 12 7.78 -3.79 1.44
C SER A 12 7.98 -3.05 2.77
N GLY A 13 7.27 -1.93 2.95
CA GLY A 13 7.35 -1.09 4.15
C GLY A 13 8.79 -0.71 4.51
N TRP A 14 9.07 -0.59 5.82
CA TRP A 14 10.44 -0.34 6.32
C TRP A 14 11.32 -1.58 6.32
N HIS A 15 10.75 -2.78 6.28
CA HIS A 15 11.47 -4.06 6.38
C HIS A 15 12.23 -4.37 5.08
N SER A 16 11.55 -4.21 3.95
CA SER A 16 12.02 -4.62 2.61
C SER A 16 12.12 -3.46 1.63
N GLY A 17 11.63 -2.28 2.02
CA GLY A 17 11.64 -1.10 1.18
C GLY A 17 12.94 -0.31 1.29
N ARG A 18 13.09 0.66 0.39
CA ARG A 18 14.21 1.59 0.43
C ARG A 18 14.19 2.42 1.73
N VAL A 19 15.21 2.25 2.58
CA VAL A 19 15.38 3.03 3.83
C VAL A 19 16.78 3.66 3.88
N SER A 20 16.96 4.93 3.45
CA SER A 20 18.23 5.64 3.65
C SER A 20 18.15 7.15 3.40
N ARG A 21 19.10 7.90 3.98
CA ARG A 21 19.43 9.30 3.64
C ARG A 21 20.25 9.43 2.34
N ARG A 22 20.63 8.32 1.68
CA ARG A 22 21.42 8.26 0.43
C ARG A 22 20.66 7.53 -0.70
N THR A 23 21.31 7.34 -1.84
CA THR A 23 20.89 6.48 -2.95
C THR A 23 20.99 5.00 -2.54
N ALA A 24 20.15 4.55 -1.62
CA ALA A 24 19.94 3.13 -1.45
C ALA A 24 19.30 2.61 -2.76
N LEU A 25 20.07 1.87 -3.54
CA LEU A 25 19.60 1.05 -4.64
C LEU A 25 18.78 -0.09 -4.04
N TYR A 26 17.81 -0.63 -4.78
CA TYR A 26 16.99 -1.79 -4.40
C TYR A 26 17.81 -3.10 -4.37
N ASP A 27 19.04 -3.06 -3.88
CA ASP A 27 19.96 -4.19 -3.86
C ASP A 27 20.02 -4.81 -2.45
N ASN A 28 19.90 -6.14 -2.38
CA ASN A 28 20.01 -6.94 -1.14
C ASN A 28 18.92 -6.69 -0.08
N PHE A 29 17.73 -6.20 -0.44
CA PHE A 29 16.61 -6.16 0.49
C PHE A 29 15.96 -7.55 0.64
N SER A 30 15.62 -7.94 1.87
CA SER A 30 14.82 -9.15 2.11
C SER A 30 13.43 -8.98 1.52
N SER A 31 12.81 -10.02 0.99
CA SER A 31 11.40 -9.99 0.59
C SER A 31 10.50 -9.67 1.79
N PRO A 32 9.37 -8.95 1.61
CA PRO A 32 8.43 -8.74 2.70
C PRO A 32 7.81 -10.07 3.10
N LYS A 33 7.55 -10.23 4.40
CA LYS A 33 7.11 -11.50 5.00
C LYS A 33 5.95 -11.26 5.95
N ILE A 34 5.14 -12.29 6.17
CA ILE A 34 4.04 -12.28 7.12
C ILE A 34 4.22 -13.40 8.15
N LEU A 35 3.74 -13.16 9.35
CA LEU A 35 3.51 -14.18 10.37
C LEU A 35 2.06 -14.02 10.82
N CYS A 36 1.25 -15.06 10.61
CA CYS A 36 -0.18 -15.03 10.89
C CYS A 36 -0.56 -16.23 11.79
N GLN A 37 -1.39 -15.97 12.80
CA GLN A 37 -2.01 -16.99 13.62
C GLN A 37 -3.44 -16.55 13.99
N LEU A 38 -4.42 -17.36 13.62
CA LEU A 38 -5.82 -17.24 14.04
C LEU A 38 -6.14 -18.38 15.01
N GLU A 39 -6.50 -18.03 16.24
CA GLU A 39 -6.99 -18.98 17.24
C GLU A 39 -8.52 -18.88 17.37
N VAL A 40 -9.20 -20.00 17.19
CA VAL A 40 -10.66 -20.12 17.31
C VAL A 40 -10.99 -20.98 18.51
N VAL A 41 -11.72 -20.43 19.48
CA VAL A 41 -12.27 -21.18 20.61
C VAL A 41 -13.72 -21.55 20.30
N LEU A 42 -14.02 -22.85 20.25
CA LEU A 42 -15.34 -23.38 19.96
C LEU A 42 -16.23 -23.40 21.22
N LYS A 43 -17.54 -23.58 21.02
CA LYS A 43 -18.53 -23.57 22.11
C LYS A 43 -18.30 -24.66 23.16
N ASP A 44 -17.69 -25.77 22.78
CA ASP A 44 -17.33 -26.88 23.67
C ASP A 44 -15.99 -26.65 24.40
N GLY A 45 -15.33 -25.52 24.16
CA GLY A 45 -14.04 -25.16 24.75
C GLY A 45 -12.82 -25.67 23.98
N SER A 46 -13.01 -26.47 22.91
CA SER A 46 -11.90 -26.90 22.06
C SER A 46 -11.33 -25.72 21.25
N LYS A 47 -10.05 -25.82 20.86
CA LYS A 47 -9.33 -24.78 20.11
C LYS A 47 -8.92 -25.28 18.74
N GLN A 48 -9.02 -24.40 17.75
CA GLN A 48 -8.44 -24.58 16.43
C GLN A 48 -7.47 -23.43 16.15
N THR A 49 -6.27 -23.76 15.67
CA THR A 49 -5.27 -22.77 15.28
C THR A 49 -5.02 -22.87 13.78
N ILE A 50 -5.08 -21.74 13.09
CA ILE A 50 -4.75 -21.61 11.67
C ILE A 50 -3.53 -20.68 11.60
N ILE A 51 -2.44 -21.16 11.00
CA ILE A 51 -1.19 -20.40 10.90
C ILE A 51 -0.86 -20.05 9.45
N SER A 52 0.04 -19.10 9.24
CA SER A 52 0.75 -18.93 7.97
C SER A 52 1.78 -20.05 7.81
N ASP A 53 1.65 -20.84 6.76
CA ASP A 53 2.52 -21.99 6.43
C ASP A 53 2.55 -22.23 4.90
N GLU A 54 3.15 -23.33 4.46
CA GLU A 54 3.31 -23.69 3.05
C GLU A 54 1.99 -24.02 2.33
N SER A 55 0.87 -24.16 3.05
CA SER A 55 -0.45 -24.38 2.43
C SER A 55 -1.04 -23.12 1.82
N TRP A 56 -0.48 -21.94 2.15
CA TRP A 56 -0.91 -20.67 1.60
C TRP A 56 -0.48 -20.54 0.14
N LYS A 57 -1.32 -19.87 -0.65
CA LYS A 57 -1.01 -19.46 -2.01
C LYS A 57 -0.89 -17.94 -2.10
N GLY A 58 -0.13 -17.46 -3.07
CA GLY A 58 0.05 -16.05 -3.33
C GLY A 58 0.23 -15.73 -4.81
N THR A 59 0.15 -14.43 -5.11
CA THR A 59 0.45 -13.87 -6.42
C THR A 59 1.08 -12.49 -6.26
N THR A 60 2.01 -12.15 -7.15
CA THR A 60 2.57 -10.79 -7.29
C THR A 60 1.90 -10.00 -8.43
N ASN A 61 0.88 -10.59 -9.06
CA ASN A 61 0.10 -9.97 -10.14
C ASN A 61 -1.14 -9.23 -9.63
N GLY A 62 -1.01 -8.51 -8.51
CA GLY A 62 -2.05 -7.64 -7.97
C GLY A 62 -1.96 -6.18 -8.48
N PRO A 63 -2.92 -5.32 -8.09
CA PRO A 63 -3.00 -3.96 -8.61
C PRO A 63 -1.91 -3.03 -8.06
N ILE A 64 -1.38 -3.27 -6.86
CA ILE A 64 -0.26 -2.50 -6.33
C ILE A 64 1.04 -3.00 -6.98
N ARG A 65 1.62 -2.17 -7.86
CA ARG A 65 2.82 -2.49 -8.65
C ARG A 65 4.11 -1.97 -8.00
N LEU A 66 3.99 -0.96 -7.15
CA LEU A 66 5.04 -0.43 -6.30
C LEU A 66 4.38 0.12 -5.03
N ALA A 67 4.94 -0.16 -3.86
CA ALA A 67 4.56 0.49 -2.61
C ALA A 67 5.82 0.84 -1.82
N SER A 68 6.14 2.14 -1.76
CA SER A 68 7.36 2.65 -1.16
C SER A 68 7.07 3.85 -0.26
N VAL A 69 7.63 3.84 0.95
CA VAL A 69 7.45 4.94 1.91
C VAL A 69 8.02 6.27 1.40
N TYR A 70 9.04 6.24 0.55
CA TYR A 70 9.68 7.45 0.00
C TYR A 70 9.27 7.76 -1.44
N ASP A 71 9.05 6.73 -2.25
CA ASP A 71 8.83 6.93 -3.68
C ASP A 71 7.36 7.04 -4.04
N GLY A 72 6.45 6.63 -3.14
CA GLY A 72 5.01 6.59 -3.36
C GLY A 72 4.51 5.21 -3.78
N GLU A 73 3.31 5.18 -4.34
CA GLU A 73 2.60 3.98 -4.78
C GLU A 73 2.29 4.01 -6.28
N VAL A 74 2.35 2.85 -6.94
CA VAL A 74 1.81 2.67 -8.29
C VAL A 74 0.68 1.66 -8.21
N TYR A 75 -0.53 2.09 -8.52
CA TYR A 75 -1.72 1.25 -8.55
C TYR A 75 -2.23 1.11 -9.99
N ASP A 76 -2.20 -0.10 -10.54
CA ASP A 76 -2.79 -0.41 -11.84
C ASP A 76 -4.10 -1.15 -11.64
N ALA A 77 -5.23 -0.46 -11.83
CA ALA A 77 -6.54 -1.04 -11.64
C ALA A 77 -6.85 -2.15 -12.66
N ASN A 78 -6.11 -2.25 -13.78
CA ASN A 78 -6.29 -3.34 -14.74
C ASN A 78 -5.89 -4.70 -14.16
N LEU A 79 -5.15 -4.70 -13.05
CA LEU A 79 -4.67 -5.87 -12.34
C LEU A 79 -5.43 -6.11 -11.02
N GLU A 80 -6.57 -5.44 -10.82
CA GLU A 80 -7.48 -5.78 -9.73
C GLU A 80 -7.92 -7.24 -9.85
N ILE A 81 -7.97 -7.95 -8.71
CA ILE A 81 -8.39 -9.34 -8.61
C ILE A 81 -9.72 -9.36 -7.85
N PRO A 82 -10.88 -9.31 -8.52
CA PRO A 82 -12.16 -9.23 -7.83
C PRO A 82 -12.37 -10.44 -6.91
N ASN A 83 -12.92 -10.19 -5.73
CA ASN A 83 -13.35 -11.24 -4.78
C ASN A 83 -12.23 -12.16 -4.26
N TRP A 84 -10.95 -11.84 -4.43
CA TRP A 84 -9.83 -12.68 -3.95
C TRP A 84 -9.86 -12.97 -2.44
N THR A 85 -10.54 -12.13 -1.66
CA THR A 85 -10.73 -12.29 -0.21
C THR A 85 -11.97 -13.13 0.17
N LYS A 86 -12.70 -13.67 -0.81
CA LYS A 86 -13.94 -14.43 -0.59
C LYS A 86 -13.67 -15.93 -0.58
N ASN A 87 -14.54 -16.66 0.11
CA ASN A 87 -14.49 -18.11 0.25
C ASN A 87 -14.41 -18.86 -1.09
N ASP A 88 -15.19 -18.41 -2.07
CA ASP A 88 -15.36 -19.13 -3.34
C ASP A 88 -14.48 -18.58 -4.47
N PHE A 89 -13.40 -17.89 -4.10
CA PHE A 89 -12.39 -17.45 -5.05
C PHE A 89 -11.66 -18.66 -5.66
N ASP A 90 -11.46 -18.62 -6.98
CA ASP A 90 -10.65 -19.61 -7.70
C ASP A 90 -9.18 -19.19 -7.69
N ASP A 91 -8.42 -19.80 -6.80
CA ASP A 91 -6.98 -19.57 -6.63
C ASP A 91 -6.11 -20.56 -7.43
N THR A 92 -6.66 -21.27 -8.42
CA THR A 92 -5.92 -22.27 -9.20
C THR A 92 -4.74 -21.69 -9.98
N SER A 93 -4.79 -20.41 -10.32
CA SER A 93 -3.70 -19.67 -10.97
C SER A 93 -2.62 -19.15 -10.02
N TRP A 94 -2.85 -19.22 -8.70
CA TRP A 94 -1.89 -18.76 -7.70
C TRP A 94 -0.86 -19.84 -7.40
N VAL A 95 0.34 -19.41 -7.02
CA VAL A 95 1.45 -20.31 -6.70
C VAL A 95 1.57 -20.49 -5.18
N PRO A 96 2.12 -21.62 -4.69
CA PRO A 96 2.48 -21.76 -3.28
C PRO A 96 3.40 -20.62 -2.84
N VAL A 97 3.26 -20.16 -1.60
CA VAL A 97 4.16 -19.15 -1.02
C VAL A 97 5.52 -19.76 -0.65
N GLU A 98 6.55 -18.92 -0.60
CA GLU A 98 7.83 -19.28 0.02
C GLU A 98 7.73 -19.11 1.55
N THR A 99 8.27 -20.07 2.30
CA THR A 99 8.26 -20.05 3.76
C THR A 99 9.68 -20.13 4.32
N GLU A 100 9.86 -19.58 5.51
CA GLU A 100 11.08 -19.73 6.31
C GLU A 100 10.72 -19.83 7.79
N ASP A 101 11.52 -20.56 8.55
CA ASP A 101 11.34 -20.65 10.00
C ASP A 101 11.70 -19.32 10.66
N ILE A 102 10.98 -18.99 11.73
CA ILE A 102 11.36 -17.89 12.61
C ILE A 102 12.69 -18.23 13.25
N THR A 103 13.72 -17.44 12.94
CA THR A 103 15.05 -17.64 13.50
C THR A 103 15.12 -17.16 14.95
N ASN A 104 16.05 -17.72 15.74
CA ASN A 104 16.27 -17.33 17.14
C ASN A 104 16.67 -15.85 17.33
N SER A 105 17.04 -15.14 16.26
CA SER A 105 17.31 -13.70 16.31
C SER A 105 16.06 -12.82 16.29
N VAL A 106 14.89 -13.37 15.95
CA VAL A 106 13.62 -12.63 15.93
C VAL A 106 12.95 -12.72 17.29
N THR A 107 12.74 -11.58 17.94
CA THR A 107 11.95 -11.49 19.18
C THR A 107 10.58 -10.92 18.86
N LEU A 108 9.53 -11.68 19.17
CA LEU A 108 8.14 -11.23 19.02
C LEU A 108 7.65 -10.62 20.32
N GLU A 109 7.10 -9.41 20.25
CA GLU A 109 6.52 -8.74 21.40
C GLU A 109 5.19 -8.07 21.03
N PRO A 110 4.25 -7.95 22.00
CA PRO A 110 3.08 -7.11 21.83
C PRO A 110 3.48 -5.67 21.49
N LYS A 111 2.77 -5.08 20.52
CA LYS A 111 3.00 -3.69 20.12
C LYS A 111 2.82 -2.75 21.30
N ARG A 112 3.87 -2.00 21.66
CA ARG A 112 3.89 -1.11 22.85
C ARG A 112 3.35 0.31 22.60
N HIS A 113 2.95 0.61 21.37
CA HIS A 113 2.46 1.94 20.98
C HIS A 113 1.18 1.84 20.13
N ASN A 114 0.42 2.95 20.08
CA ASN A 114 -0.80 3.02 19.30
C ASN A 114 -0.54 2.73 17.81
N THR A 115 -1.50 2.09 17.16
CA THR A 115 -1.50 1.87 15.72
C THR A 115 -1.64 3.20 14.97
N VAL A 116 -1.00 3.28 13.80
CA VAL A 116 -1.23 4.38 12.87
C VAL A 116 -2.65 4.23 12.34
N LYS A 117 -3.43 5.30 12.41
CA LYS A 117 -4.81 5.36 11.92
C LYS A 117 -5.11 6.76 11.39
N PRO A 118 -6.00 6.90 10.38
CA PRO A 118 -6.50 8.20 9.99
C PRO A 118 -7.07 8.92 11.23
N LYS A 119 -6.59 10.14 11.48
CA LYS A 119 -7.06 10.97 12.61
C LYS A 119 -8.02 12.07 12.19
N MET A 120 -7.85 12.59 10.97
CA MET A 120 -8.62 13.68 10.42
C MET A 120 -8.60 13.60 8.89
N MET A 121 -9.60 14.21 8.26
CA MET A 121 -9.65 14.48 6.83
C MET A 121 -9.65 15.99 6.65
N LEU A 122 -8.74 16.52 5.82
CA LEU A 122 -8.75 17.93 5.42
C LEU A 122 -9.65 18.06 4.19
N GLU A 123 -10.86 18.56 4.40
CA GLU A 123 -11.87 18.70 3.33
C GLU A 123 -11.77 20.06 2.61
N ASP A 124 -11.20 21.08 3.26
CA ASP A 124 -11.07 22.44 2.73
C ASP A 124 -9.79 22.60 1.88
N ALA A 125 -9.77 21.96 0.72
CA ALA A 125 -8.72 22.11 -0.28
C ALA A 125 -9.06 23.22 -1.28
N GLU A 126 -8.13 24.16 -1.47
CA GLU A 126 -8.26 25.25 -2.44
C GLU A 126 -7.55 24.90 -3.75
N ILE A 127 -8.19 25.16 -4.89
CA ILE A 127 -7.52 25.07 -6.20
C ILE A 127 -6.68 26.34 -6.40
N VAL A 128 -5.36 26.19 -6.43
CA VAL A 128 -4.41 27.30 -6.60
C VAL A 128 -4.19 27.60 -8.08
N SER A 129 -4.12 26.57 -8.91
CA SER A 129 -3.93 26.73 -10.35
C SER A 129 -4.45 25.53 -11.12
N VAL A 130 -4.86 25.80 -12.36
CA VAL A 130 -5.23 24.80 -13.35
C VAL A 130 -4.59 25.18 -14.67
N ASN A 131 -3.76 24.31 -15.23
CA ASN A 131 -3.27 24.42 -16.60
C ASN A 131 -3.21 23.01 -17.19
N ASN A 132 -3.45 22.85 -18.50
CA ASN A 132 -3.14 21.65 -19.29
C ASN A 132 -3.05 20.31 -18.51
N ASN A 133 -4.19 19.74 -18.13
CA ASN A 133 -4.30 18.46 -17.41
C ASN A 133 -3.60 18.39 -16.04
N ILE A 134 -3.23 19.54 -15.46
CA ILE A 134 -2.61 19.69 -14.14
C ILE A 134 -3.48 20.63 -13.30
N ALA A 135 -3.77 20.21 -12.07
CA ALA A 135 -4.38 21.03 -11.06
C ALA A 135 -3.53 20.98 -9.78
N ILE A 136 -3.31 22.14 -9.16
CA ILE A 136 -2.62 22.25 -7.87
C ILE A 136 -3.66 22.57 -6.79
N PHE A 137 -3.65 21.75 -5.73
CA PHE A 137 -4.50 21.92 -4.56
C PHE A 137 -3.67 22.31 -3.35
N ASN A 138 -4.11 23.34 -2.62
CA ASN A 138 -3.56 23.75 -1.33
C ASN A 138 -4.48 23.27 -0.20
N LEU A 139 -3.96 22.40 0.66
CA LEU A 139 -4.68 21.87 1.82
C LEU A 139 -4.72 22.84 3.01
N LYS A 140 -4.11 24.02 2.88
CA LYS A 140 -4.00 25.09 3.89
C LYS A 140 -3.26 24.68 5.18
N GLN A 141 -2.78 23.44 5.24
CA GLN A 141 -2.04 22.86 6.34
C GLN A 141 -1.00 21.89 5.77
N ASN A 142 0.27 22.07 6.15
CA ASN A 142 1.28 21.05 5.90
C ASN A 142 0.97 19.84 6.80
N MET A 143 0.75 18.65 6.22
CA MET A 143 0.29 17.45 6.91
C MET A 143 1.01 16.20 6.44
N VAL A 144 0.86 15.10 7.19
CA VAL A 144 1.39 13.77 6.83
C VAL A 144 0.23 12.80 6.66
N GLY A 145 0.14 12.15 5.51
CA GLY A 145 -0.93 11.23 5.15
C GLY A 145 -0.96 10.94 3.66
N VAL A 146 -2.11 10.49 3.16
CA VAL A 146 -2.36 10.21 1.75
C VAL A 146 -3.66 10.88 1.32
N PRO A 147 -3.80 11.26 0.05
CA PRO A 147 -5.03 11.87 -0.45
C PRO A 147 -6.10 10.81 -0.69
N LYS A 148 -7.37 11.22 -0.57
CA LYS A 148 -8.51 10.48 -1.12
C LYS A 148 -8.99 11.24 -2.34
N LEU A 149 -8.92 10.61 -3.50
CA LEU A 149 -9.24 11.25 -4.77
C LEU A 149 -10.41 10.55 -5.46
N ASN A 150 -11.17 11.34 -6.22
CA ASN A 150 -12.23 10.90 -7.12
C ASN A 150 -12.10 11.79 -8.36
N VAL A 151 -11.60 11.24 -9.46
CA VAL A 151 -11.12 12.01 -10.61
C VAL A 151 -11.63 11.33 -11.88
N PRO A 152 -12.46 12.03 -12.69
CA PRO A 152 -12.91 11.50 -13.96
C PRO A 152 -11.75 11.08 -14.85
N MET A 153 -11.74 9.82 -15.28
CA MET A 153 -10.69 9.22 -16.09
C MET A 153 -11.27 8.30 -17.15
N LYS A 154 -10.58 8.20 -18.29
CA LYS A 154 -10.83 7.17 -19.29
C LYS A 154 -9.96 5.96 -19.01
N LYS A 155 -10.39 4.79 -19.49
CA LYS A 155 -9.58 3.57 -19.43
C LYS A 155 -8.19 3.82 -20.04
N GLY A 156 -7.15 3.41 -19.32
CA GLY A 156 -5.76 3.58 -19.72
C GLY A 156 -5.14 4.93 -19.33
N ASP A 157 -5.93 5.90 -18.87
CA ASP A 157 -5.38 7.14 -18.33
C ASP A 157 -4.54 6.86 -17.08
N THR A 158 -3.49 7.65 -16.88
CA THR A 158 -2.66 7.62 -15.69
C THR A 158 -2.78 8.93 -14.93
N LEU A 159 -3.32 8.85 -13.70
CA LEU A 159 -3.33 9.96 -12.75
C LEU A 159 -1.98 9.97 -12.02
N LYS A 160 -1.26 11.08 -12.13
CA LYS A 160 -0.01 11.32 -11.40
C LYS A 160 -0.25 12.30 -10.27
N ILE A 161 0.02 11.87 -9.05
CA ILE A 161 -0.24 12.64 -7.83
C ILE A 161 1.11 12.98 -7.21
N ARG A 162 1.43 14.27 -7.13
CA ARG A 162 2.68 14.73 -6.50
C ARG A 162 2.34 15.46 -5.22
N PHE A 163 3.28 15.46 -4.28
CA PHE A 163 3.18 16.21 -3.03
C PHE A 163 4.30 17.25 -2.96
N SER A 164 4.03 18.37 -2.28
CA SER A 164 5.03 19.39 -1.97
C SER A 164 4.66 20.13 -0.69
N GLU A 165 5.66 20.50 0.11
CA GLU A 165 5.49 21.30 1.33
C GLU A 165 5.42 22.80 1.04
N MET A 166 5.86 23.25 -0.15
CA MET A 166 5.88 24.66 -0.50
C MET A 166 5.86 24.88 -2.03
N LEU A 167 5.31 26.02 -2.44
CA LEU A 167 5.40 26.49 -3.82
C LEU A 167 6.57 27.47 -3.97
N LEU A 168 7.20 27.47 -5.14
CA LEU A 168 8.10 28.54 -5.57
C LEU A 168 7.30 29.82 -5.90
N SER A 169 7.99 30.94 -6.08
CA SER A 169 7.36 32.23 -6.39
C SER A 169 6.58 32.23 -7.71
N ASP A 170 6.85 31.28 -8.61
CA ASP A 170 6.14 31.06 -9.86
C ASP A 170 4.93 30.10 -9.74
N GLY A 171 4.63 29.61 -8.53
CA GLY A 171 3.53 28.69 -8.25
C GLY A 171 3.83 27.22 -8.50
N THR A 172 5.06 26.85 -8.89
CA THR A 172 5.45 25.46 -9.10
C THR A 172 5.89 24.77 -7.81
N PHE A 173 5.84 23.43 -7.78
CA PHE A 173 6.22 22.66 -6.59
C PHE A 173 7.73 22.74 -6.32
N TYR A 174 8.09 23.07 -5.08
CA TYR A 174 9.45 22.87 -4.59
C TYR A 174 9.57 21.49 -3.95
N THR A 175 10.40 20.63 -4.54
CA THR A 175 10.66 19.26 -4.02
C THR A 175 12.14 18.97 -3.84
N THR A 176 13.03 19.97 -4.01
CA THR A 176 14.49 19.79 -3.86
C THR A 176 14.86 19.31 -2.46
N ASN A 177 14.14 19.75 -1.42
CA ASN A 177 14.35 19.31 -0.03
C ASN A 177 14.03 17.82 0.19
N TYR A 178 13.26 17.18 -0.69
CA TYR A 178 12.98 15.75 -0.61
C TYR A 178 14.17 14.88 -1.03
N ARG A 179 15.19 15.51 -1.64
CA ARG A 179 16.42 14.86 -2.12
C ARG A 179 16.11 13.78 -3.15
N SER A 180 16.02 12.53 -2.70
CA SER A 180 15.84 11.37 -3.59
C SER A 180 14.51 10.66 -3.41
N ALA A 181 13.68 11.10 -2.45
CA ALA A 181 12.31 10.63 -2.31
C ALA A 181 11.47 11.24 -3.43
N LYS A 182 10.77 10.39 -4.21
CA LYS A 182 9.90 10.89 -5.29
C LYS A 182 8.61 11.50 -4.75
N SER A 183 8.08 11.01 -3.63
CA SER A 183 6.76 11.39 -3.09
C SER A 183 5.72 11.57 -4.20
N THR A 184 5.52 10.53 -5.00
CA THR A 184 4.62 10.58 -6.15
C THR A 184 3.86 9.27 -6.29
N ASP A 185 2.53 9.36 -6.28
CA ASP A 185 1.66 8.23 -6.51
C ASP A 185 1.16 8.22 -7.96
N TYR A 186 0.86 7.03 -8.47
CA TYR A 186 0.29 6.82 -9.79
C TYR A 186 -0.91 5.88 -9.71
N TYR A 187 -1.99 6.24 -10.40
CA TYR A 187 -3.15 5.37 -10.59
C TYR A 187 -3.43 5.21 -12.09
N ILE A 188 -3.53 3.97 -12.56
CA ILE A 188 -3.88 3.64 -13.94
C ILE A 188 -5.33 3.14 -13.97
N ALA A 189 -6.19 3.81 -14.74
CA ALA A 189 -7.60 3.49 -14.81
C ALA A 189 -7.88 2.24 -15.66
N ALA A 190 -8.71 1.33 -15.15
CA ALA A 190 -9.14 0.12 -15.86
C ALA A 190 -10.41 0.29 -16.70
N LYS A 191 -11.16 1.36 -16.43
CA LYS A 191 -12.47 1.66 -17.01
C LYS A 191 -12.67 3.16 -17.11
N ASP A 192 -13.62 3.57 -17.94
CA ASP A 192 -14.12 4.93 -17.95
C ASP A 192 -14.94 5.18 -16.67
N GLY A 193 -14.80 6.36 -16.06
CA GLY A 193 -15.54 6.67 -14.85
C GLY A 193 -15.12 7.97 -14.17
N LEU A 194 -15.66 8.16 -12.96
CA LEU A 194 -15.14 9.05 -11.90
C LEU A 194 -13.96 8.39 -11.19
#